data_AF-A0A382UMR7-F1
#
_entry.id   AF-A0A382UMR7-F1
#
_cell.length_a   1.000
_cell.length_b   1.000
_cell.length_c   1.000
_cell.angle_alpha   90.00
_cell.angle_beta   90.00
_cell.angle_gamma   90.00
#
_symmetry.space_group_name_H-M   'P 1'
#
loop_
_entity.id
_entity.type
_entity.pdbx_description
1 polymer ?
#
loop_
_entity_poly.entity_id
_entity_poly.type
_entity_poly.pdbx_seq_one_letter_code
_entity_poly.pdbx_strand_id
1 'polypeptide(L)'
;MKTEHIDRLIEANPNLAKSREVLDSMQEGAYCIHRSWGFGKISGFSEERGMLLIDFEDGDRQGHAMDPVFCIDKLEVLPETHVLTRHRTNPEEVEKEAKKDPVSVIMGILVLCDNECSSAREIEGILNYLFGSAKAKKWWTNTKKLLVKDPRVAVPPKKNEPYVLRDEPVNPEQEILQDFFEERRSKEKILLAEKLF
;
A
#
# COMPACT_ATOMS: atom_id res chain seq x y z
N MET A 1 -10.37 1.78 -19.46
CA MET A 1 -10.45 1.29 -20.84
C MET A 1 -11.89 0.90 -21.13
N LYS A 2 -12.42 1.21 -22.31
CA LYS A 2 -13.81 0.84 -22.65
C LYS A 2 -13.95 -0.69 -22.71
N THR A 3 -15.10 -1.20 -22.26
CA THR A 3 -15.44 -2.62 -22.22
C THR A 3 -15.21 -3.31 -23.58
N GLU A 4 -15.59 -2.67 -24.68
CA GLU A 4 -15.43 -3.19 -26.04
C GLU A 4 -13.97 -3.47 -26.43
N HIS A 5 -13.01 -2.72 -25.87
CA HIS A 5 -11.58 -2.95 -26.14
C HIS A 5 -11.08 -4.18 -25.36
N ILE A 6 -11.60 -4.39 -24.15
CA ILE A 6 -11.29 -5.55 -23.32
C ILE A 6 -11.86 -6.82 -23.95
N ASP A 7 -13.10 -6.75 -24.44
CA ASP A 7 -13.75 -7.86 -25.16
C ASP A 7 -12.90 -8.29 -26.36
N ARG A 8 -12.44 -7.33 -27.18
CA ARG A 8 -11.56 -7.60 -28.33
C ARG A 8 -10.23 -8.24 -27.92
N LEU A 9 -9.63 -7.81 -26.81
CA LEU A 9 -8.39 -8.42 -26.28
C LEU A 9 -8.63 -9.88 -25.86
N ILE A 10 -9.75 -10.16 -25.20
CA ILE A 10 -10.10 -11.52 -24.75
C ILE A 10 -10.49 -12.42 -25.93
N GLU A 11 -11.18 -11.90 -26.93
CA GLU A 11 -11.47 -12.64 -28.17
C GLU A 11 -10.17 -13.04 -28.89
N ALA A 12 -9.19 -12.14 -28.95
CA ALA A 12 -7.88 -12.42 -29.52
C ALA A 12 -7.04 -13.39 -28.66
N ASN A 13 -7.21 -13.37 -27.35
CA ASN A 13 -6.54 -14.28 -26.42
C ASN A 13 -7.45 -14.68 -25.25
N PRO A 14 -8.17 -15.83 -25.37
CA PRO A 14 -9.13 -16.26 -24.36
C PRO A 14 -8.57 -16.48 -22.95
N ASN A 15 -7.25 -16.67 -22.80
CA ASN A 15 -6.62 -16.81 -21.48
C ASN A 15 -6.74 -15.53 -20.64
N LEU A 16 -6.89 -14.36 -21.29
CA LEU A 16 -7.05 -13.07 -20.61
C LEU A 16 -8.39 -12.93 -19.88
N ALA A 17 -9.36 -13.82 -20.12
CA ALA A 17 -10.64 -13.82 -19.41
C ALA A 17 -10.45 -13.90 -17.88
N LYS A 18 -9.39 -14.56 -17.41
CA LYS A 18 -9.04 -14.64 -15.97
C LYS A 18 -8.57 -13.31 -15.38
N SER A 19 -8.10 -12.40 -16.23
CA SER A 19 -7.57 -11.09 -15.85
C SER A 19 -8.54 -9.96 -16.22
N ARG A 20 -9.81 -10.30 -16.51
CA ARG A 20 -10.86 -9.35 -16.89
C ARG A 20 -10.98 -8.20 -15.91
N GLU A 21 -11.09 -8.50 -14.62
CA GLU A 21 -11.24 -7.51 -13.56
C GLU A 21 -10.05 -6.53 -13.50
N VAL A 22 -8.84 -7.03 -13.71
CA VAL A 22 -7.62 -6.22 -13.76
C VAL A 22 -7.66 -5.27 -14.96
N LEU A 23 -8.04 -5.76 -16.14
CA LEU A 23 -8.21 -4.92 -17.34
C LEU A 23 -9.33 -3.89 -17.18
N ASP A 24 -10.44 -4.28 -16.54
CA ASP A 24 -11.56 -3.40 -16.24
C ASP A 24 -11.16 -2.31 -15.23
N SER A 25 -10.23 -2.57 -14.31
CA SER A 25 -9.71 -1.53 -13.40
C SER A 25 -8.83 -0.48 -14.08
N MET A 26 -8.26 -0.76 -15.26
CA MET A 26 -7.38 0.16 -16.00
C MET A 26 -8.16 1.29 -16.70
N GLN A 27 -8.93 2.05 -15.92
CA GLN A 27 -9.74 3.18 -16.37
C GLN A 27 -8.93 4.47 -16.44
N GLU A 28 -9.32 5.34 -17.38
CA GLU A 28 -8.79 6.69 -17.42
C GLU A 28 -9.10 7.41 -16.11
N GLY A 29 -8.11 8.10 -15.56
CA GLY A 29 -8.19 8.73 -14.25
C GLY A 29 -7.74 7.86 -13.10
N ALA A 30 -7.65 6.53 -13.27
CA ALA A 30 -7.20 5.64 -12.21
C ALA A 30 -5.71 5.85 -11.91
N TYR A 31 -5.36 5.75 -10.63
CA TYR A 31 -3.98 5.81 -10.17
C TYR A 31 -3.38 4.40 -10.10
N CYS A 32 -2.07 4.30 -10.30
CA CYS A 32 -1.40 3.01 -10.38
C CYS A 32 0.06 3.07 -9.92
N ILE A 33 0.62 1.92 -9.53
CA ILE A 33 2.04 1.74 -9.29
C ILE A 33 2.59 0.72 -10.28
N HIS A 34 3.59 1.11 -11.07
CA HIS A 34 4.35 0.21 -11.92
C HIS A 34 5.64 -0.24 -11.21
N ARG A 35 5.95 -1.54 -11.24
CA ARG A 35 7.11 -2.12 -10.53
C ARG A 35 8.45 -1.44 -10.81
N SER A 36 8.63 -0.90 -12.02
CA SER A 36 9.90 -0.27 -12.44
C SER A 36 9.83 1.25 -12.58
N TRP A 37 8.63 1.81 -12.71
CA TRP A 37 8.44 3.23 -13.04
C TRP A 37 7.70 4.01 -11.96
N GLY A 38 7.27 3.30 -10.92
CA GLY A 38 6.68 3.89 -9.74
C GLY A 38 5.25 4.36 -9.97
N PHE A 39 4.89 5.39 -9.22
CA PHE A 39 3.53 5.89 -9.14
C PHE A 39 3.17 6.73 -10.38
N GLY A 40 1.94 6.56 -10.86
CA GLY A 40 1.42 7.27 -12.01
C GLY A 40 -0.10 7.26 -12.08
N LYS A 41 -0.62 7.87 -13.14
CA LYS A 41 -2.05 7.98 -13.43
C LYS A 41 -2.31 7.54 -14.87
N ILE A 42 -3.32 6.71 -15.08
CA ILE A 42 -3.77 6.34 -16.43
C ILE A 42 -4.43 7.57 -17.04
N SER A 43 -3.79 8.16 -18.05
CA SER A 43 -4.27 9.36 -18.74
C SER A 43 -5.16 9.05 -19.94
N GLY A 44 -5.21 7.80 -20.38
CA GLY A 44 -6.19 7.36 -21.38
C GLY A 44 -5.82 6.05 -22.05
N PHE A 45 -6.44 5.81 -23.21
CA PHE A 45 -6.18 4.66 -24.06
C PHE A 45 -6.10 5.12 -25.52
N SER A 46 -5.02 4.78 -26.21
CA SER A 46 -4.84 5.04 -27.64
C SER A 46 -5.50 3.94 -28.45
N GLU A 47 -6.66 4.21 -29.05
CA GLU A 47 -7.38 3.23 -29.87
C GLU A 47 -6.61 2.85 -31.14
N GLU A 48 -5.87 3.79 -31.73
CA GLU A 48 -5.00 3.54 -32.90
C GLU A 48 -3.90 2.53 -32.60
N ARG A 49 -3.29 2.64 -31.41
CA ARG A 49 -2.14 1.81 -31.02
C ARG A 49 -2.55 0.57 -30.21
N GLY A 50 -3.76 0.54 -29.68
CA GLY A 50 -4.20 -0.47 -28.71
C GLY A 50 -3.46 -0.40 -27.36
N MET A 51 -3.00 0.80 -26.97
CA MET A 51 -2.08 0.98 -25.82
C MET A 51 -2.71 1.86 -24.74
N LEU A 52 -2.49 1.52 -23.47
CA LEU A 52 -2.74 2.42 -22.33
C LEU A 52 -1.76 3.57 -22.35
N LEU A 53 -2.22 4.76 -22.00
CA LEU A 53 -1.38 5.93 -21.78
C LEU A 53 -1.31 6.19 -20.29
N ILE A 54 -0.10 6.25 -19.75
CA ILE A 54 0.14 6.44 -18.31
C ILE A 54 1.12 7.59 -18.10
N ASP A 55 0.74 8.50 -17.21
CA ASP A 55 1.56 9.62 -16.76
C ASP A 55 2.26 9.21 -15.46
N PHE A 56 3.54 8.85 -15.53
CA PHE A 56 4.34 8.57 -14.32
C PHE A 56 4.92 9.86 -13.74
N GLU A 57 4.97 9.93 -12.42
CA GLU A 57 5.49 11.12 -11.71
C GLU A 57 7.01 11.21 -11.78
N ASP A 58 7.69 10.06 -11.88
CA ASP A 58 9.14 9.99 -11.97
C ASP A 58 9.63 9.97 -13.43
N GLY A 59 10.68 10.73 -13.71
CA GLY A 59 11.51 10.58 -14.91
C GLY A 59 10.94 11.14 -16.22
N ASP A 60 10.07 12.15 -16.16
CA ASP A 60 9.49 12.87 -17.33
C ASP A 60 8.79 11.94 -18.33
N ARG A 61 7.93 11.06 -17.83
CA ARG A 61 7.22 10.03 -18.63
C ARG A 61 5.73 10.30 -18.68
N GLN A 62 5.36 11.42 -19.28
CA GLN A 62 3.98 11.76 -19.57
C GLN A 62 3.51 11.03 -20.82
N GLY A 63 2.28 10.48 -20.80
CA GLY A 63 1.67 9.76 -21.92
C GLY A 63 2.42 8.50 -22.32
N HIS A 64 3.06 7.81 -21.39
CA HIS A 64 3.84 6.61 -21.70
C HIS A 64 2.91 5.48 -22.18
N ALA A 65 3.11 5.05 -23.43
CA ALA A 65 2.28 4.03 -24.06
C ALA A 65 2.69 2.63 -23.61
N MET A 66 1.75 1.86 -23.06
CA MET A 66 1.96 0.50 -22.58
C MET A 66 0.92 -0.47 -23.12
N ASP A 67 1.35 -1.70 -23.41
CA ASP A 67 0.45 -2.77 -23.79
C ASP A 67 -0.42 -3.21 -22.59
N PRO A 68 -1.76 -3.26 -22.72
CA PRO A 68 -2.65 -3.63 -21.61
C PRO A 68 -2.37 -5.03 -21.05
N VAL A 69 -1.97 -5.98 -21.89
CA VAL A 69 -1.63 -7.35 -21.45
C VAL A 69 -0.35 -7.34 -20.63
N PHE A 70 0.64 -6.53 -21.04
CA PHE A 70 1.85 -6.32 -20.25
C PHE A 70 1.57 -5.66 -18.89
N CYS A 71 0.57 -4.78 -18.82
CA CYS A 71 0.18 -4.11 -17.58
C CYS A 71 -0.39 -5.08 -16.53
N ILE A 72 -1.03 -6.20 -16.91
CA ILE A 72 -1.69 -7.13 -15.98
C ILE A 72 -0.77 -7.55 -14.82
N ASP A 73 0.49 -7.89 -15.11
CA ASP A 73 1.43 -8.40 -14.09
C ASP A 73 2.35 -7.33 -13.50
N LYS A 74 2.35 -6.13 -14.09
CA LYS A 74 3.35 -5.08 -13.81
C LYS A 74 2.77 -3.83 -13.18
N LEU A 75 1.47 -3.64 -13.34
CA LEU A 75 0.74 -2.48 -12.90
C LEU A 75 -0.23 -2.89 -11.80
N GLU A 76 -0.09 -2.25 -10.66
CA GLU A 76 -1.07 -2.32 -9.58
C GLU A 76 -1.98 -1.09 -9.70
N VAL A 77 -3.25 -1.28 -10.04
CA VAL A 77 -4.24 -0.20 -10.07
C VAL A 77 -4.74 0.03 -8.65
N LEU A 78 -4.66 1.27 -8.18
CA LEU A 78 -4.98 1.62 -6.81
C LEU A 78 -6.47 2.00 -6.69
N PRO A 79 -7.20 1.47 -5.69
CA PRO A 79 -8.58 1.88 -5.45
C PRO A 79 -8.65 3.33 -4.96
N GLU A 80 -9.85 3.92 -5.01
CA GLU A 80 -10.10 5.29 -4.54
C GLU A 80 -9.78 5.49 -3.06
N THR A 81 -9.93 4.44 -2.26
CA THR A 81 -9.62 4.42 -0.82
C THR A 81 -8.12 4.40 -0.52
N HIS A 82 -7.27 4.06 -1.49
CA HIS A 82 -5.83 4.00 -1.30
C HIS A 82 -5.28 5.39 -0.97
N VAL A 83 -4.39 5.48 0.02
CA VAL A 83 -3.90 6.77 0.55
C VAL A 83 -3.27 7.67 -0.53
N LEU A 84 -2.58 7.08 -1.52
CA LEU A 84 -2.01 7.82 -2.64
C LEU A 84 -3.08 8.41 -3.57
N THR A 85 -4.11 7.63 -3.88
CA THR A 85 -5.26 8.09 -4.68
C THR A 85 -6.00 9.21 -3.96
N ARG A 86 -6.28 9.02 -2.66
CA ARG A 86 -6.88 10.06 -1.79
C ARG A 86 -6.02 11.32 -1.77
N HIS A 87 -4.70 11.20 -1.63
CA HIS A 87 -3.80 12.35 -1.57
C HIS A 87 -3.76 13.13 -2.89
N ARG A 88 -3.75 12.45 -4.05
CA ARG A 88 -3.77 13.15 -5.34
C ARG A 88 -5.13 13.76 -5.69
N THR A 89 -6.20 13.30 -5.06
CA THR A 89 -7.55 13.85 -5.22
C THR A 89 -7.83 14.98 -4.22
N ASN A 90 -7.42 14.82 -2.97
CA ASN A 90 -7.61 15.79 -1.89
C ASN A 90 -6.39 15.79 -0.93
N PRO A 91 -5.30 16.51 -1.27
CA PRO A 91 -4.08 16.51 -0.48
C PRO A 91 -4.29 17.02 0.95
N GLU A 92 -5.11 18.06 1.13
CA GLU A 92 -5.29 18.74 2.42
C GLU A 92 -5.88 17.83 3.49
N GLU A 93 -6.86 17.00 3.10
CA GLU A 93 -7.48 16.04 4.02
C GLU A 93 -6.49 14.98 4.48
N VAL A 94 -5.74 14.38 3.54
CA VAL A 94 -4.74 13.35 3.86
C VAL A 94 -3.60 13.92 4.69
N GLU A 95 -3.13 15.14 4.38
CA GLU A 95 -2.12 15.80 5.19
C GLU A 95 -2.62 16.12 6.61
N LYS A 96 -3.89 16.48 6.77
CA LYS A 96 -4.52 16.71 8.07
C LYS A 96 -4.64 15.42 8.86
N GLU A 97 -5.09 14.33 8.23
CA GLU A 97 -5.16 13.00 8.82
C GLU A 97 -3.77 12.56 9.28
N ALA A 98 -2.75 12.63 8.42
CA ALA A 98 -1.39 12.24 8.73
C ALA A 98 -0.74 13.06 9.88
N LYS A 99 -1.25 14.27 10.16
CA LYS A 99 -0.81 15.08 11.31
C LYS A 99 -1.58 14.75 12.58
N LYS A 100 -2.90 14.54 12.48
CA LYS A 100 -3.80 14.36 13.63
C LYS A 100 -3.82 12.92 14.13
N ASP A 101 -3.86 11.97 13.21
CA ASP A 101 -3.96 10.54 13.48
C ASP A 101 -3.10 9.74 12.48
N PRO A 102 -1.78 9.70 12.70
CA PRO A 102 -0.87 8.99 11.82
C PRO A 102 -1.04 7.46 11.88
N VAL A 103 -1.66 6.92 12.93
CA VAL A 103 -1.92 5.47 13.03
C VAL A 103 -3.02 5.06 12.08
N SER A 104 -4.11 5.84 11.98
CA SER A 104 -5.19 5.58 11.02
C SER A 104 -4.71 5.56 9.57
N VAL A 105 -3.72 6.38 9.20
CA VAL A 105 -3.09 6.32 7.87
C VAL A 105 -2.45 4.96 7.60
N ILE A 106 -1.77 4.38 8.59
CA ILE A 106 -1.12 3.07 8.46
C ILE A 106 -2.15 1.95 8.43
N MET A 107 -3.18 2.01 9.26
CA MET A 107 -4.29 1.06 9.21
C MET A 107 -4.97 1.08 7.84
N GLY A 108 -5.18 2.27 7.27
CA GLY A 108 -5.73 2.44 5.91
C GLY A 108 -4.84 1.88 4.80
N ILE A 109 -3.53 1.78 5.02
CA ILE A 109 -2.63 1.04 4.12
C ILE A 109 -2.82 -0.46 4.33
N LEU A 110 -2.75 -0.93 5.58
CA LEU A 110 -2.80 -2.35 5.90
C LEU A 110 -4.09 -3.01 5.45
N VAL A 111 -5.25 -2.37 5.63
CA VAL A 111 -6.56 -2.92 5.24
C VAL A 111 -6.70 -3.19 3.73
N LEU A 112 -5.85 -2.58 2.90
CA LEU A 112 -5.83 -2.78 1.46
C LEU A 112 -4.76 -3.81 1.02
N CYS A 113 -3.93 -4.27 1.94
CA CYS A 113 -2.92 -5.29 1.68
C CYS A 113 -3.49 -6.70 1.89
N ASP A 114 -2.90 -7.69 1.21
CA ASP A 114 -3.25 -9.09 1.40
C ASP A 114 -3.08 -9.52 2.86
N ASN A 115 -4.11 -10.20 3.41
CA ASN A 115 -4.19 -10.60 4.81
C ASN A 115 -4.02 -9.44 5.81
N GLU A 116 -4.33 -8.22 5.38
CA GLU A 116 -4.21 -6.99 6.15
C GLU A 116 -2.83 -6.77 6.78
N CYS A 117 -1.79 -7.24 6.07
CA CYS A 117 -0.42 -7.21 6.55
C CYS A 117 0.54 -6.65 5.51
N SER A 118 1.59 -5.97 5.97
CA SER A 118 2.59 -5.40 5.07
C SER A 118 3.95 -5.27 5.75
N SER A 119 5.02 -5.45 4.97
CA SER A 119 6.37 -5.23 5.47
C SER A 119 6.64 -3.75 5.69
N ALA A 120 7.57 -3.43 6.59
CA ALA A 120 8.02 -2.05 6.79
C ALA A 120 8.52 -1.41 5.49
N ARG A 121 9.11 -2.20 4.58
CA ARG A 121 9.66 -1.73 3.31
C ARG A 121 8.56 -1.30 2.35
N GLU A 122 7.47 -2.06 2.26
CA GLU A 122 6.33 -1.75 1.38
C GLU A 122 5.60 -0.50 1.87
N ILE A 123 5.33 -0.43 3.18
CA ILE A 123 4.78 0.77 3.82
C ILE A 123 5.67 2.00 3.54
N GLU A 124 6.98 1.89 3.74
CA GLU A 124 7.92 2.98 3.44
C GLU A 124 7.91 3.37 1.95
N GLY A 125 7.72 2.41 1.04
CA GLY A 125 7.54 2.67 -0.40
C GLY A 125 6.33 3.57 -0.67
N ILE A 126 5.17 3.23 -0.10
CA ILE A 126 3.95 4.04 -0.21
C ILE A 126 4.16 5.42 0.41
N LEU A 127 4.75 5.49 1.60
CA LEU A 127 5.02 6.77 2.27
C LEU A 127 6.00 7.65 1.49
N ASN A 128 6.94 7.06 0.74
CA ASN A 128 7.85 7.82 -0.12
C ASN A 128 7.11 8.51 -1.27
N TYR A 129 6.12 7.85 -1.89
CA TYR A 129 5.25 8.51 -2.87
C TYR A 129 4.39 9.59 -2.23
N LEU A 130 3.91 9.36 -1.00
CA LEU A 130 3.03 10.29 -0.30
C LEU A 130 3.73 11.57 0.17
N PHE A 131 4.93 11.46 0.75
CA PHE A 131 5.61 12.57 1.41
C PHE A 131 6.96 12.94 0.82
N GLY A 132 7.52 12.12 -0.07
CA GLY A 132 8.91 12.19 -0.47
C GLY A 132 9.86 11.62 0.60
N SER A 133 11.00 11.09 0.15
CA SER A 133 11.90 10.26 0.97
C SER A 133 12.29 10.87 2.32
N ALA A 134 12.66 12.16 2.35
CA ALA A 134 13.11 12.81 3.58
C ALA A 134 11.98 12.98 4.62
N LYS A 135 10.80 13.46 4.19
CA LYS A 135 9.65 13.68 5.06
C LYS A 135 9.04 12.33 5.50
N ALA A 136 8.95 11.36 4.58
CA ALA A 136 8.48 10.01 4.84
C ALA A 136 9.30 9.33 5.95
N LYS A 137 10.63 9.33 5.85
CA LYS A 137 11.51 8.72 6.85
C LYS A 137 11.31 9.32 8.25
N LYS A 138 11.23 10.65 8.36
CA LYS A 138 11.03 11.35 9.63
C LYS A 138 9.64 11.05 10.20
N TRP A 139 8.60 11.14 9.35
CA TRP A 139 7.22 10.88 9.74
C TRP A 139 7.06 9.44 10.23
N TRP A 140 7.55 8.47 9.47
CA TRP A 140 7.45 7.04 9.80
C TRP A 140 8.15 6.68 11.11
N THR A 141 9.31 7.28 11.39
CA THR A 141 10.03 7.06 12.66
C THR A 141 9.21 7.49 13.88
N ASN A 142 8.41 8.55 13.75
CA ASN A 142 7.53 9.01 14.82
C ASN A 142 6.27 8.16 14.90
N THR A 143 5.65 7.81 13.77
CA THR A 143 4.45 6.99 13.70
C THR A 143 4.67 5.61 14.31
N LYS A 144 5.82 4.97 14.12
CA LYS A 144 6.15 3.68 14.76
C LYS A 144 6.05 3.70 16.29
N LYS A 145 6.39 4.83 16.93
CA LYS A 145 6.27 4.97 18.40
C LYS A 145 4.82 5.01 18.87
N LEU A 146 3.92 5.47 17.99
CA LEU A 146 2.48 5.49 18.23
C LEU A 146 1.88 4.11 17.97
N LEU A 147 2.29 3.44 16.89
CA LEU A 147 1.85 2.09 16.55
C LEU A 147 2.12 1.07 17.66
N VAL A 148 3.28 1.12 18.32
CA VAL A 148 3.61 0.23 19.45
C VAL A 148 2.59 0.33 20.59
N LYS A 149 1.90 1.46 20.70
CA LYS A 149 0.89 1.71 21.75
C LYS A 149 -0.53 1.47 21.26
N ASP A 150 -0.73 1.23 19.96
CA ASP A 150 -2.06 1.06 19.40
C ASP A 150 -2.45 -0.41 19.41
N PRO A 151 -3.53 -0.78 20.13
CA PRO A 151 -3.93 -2.19 20.27
C PRO A 151 -4.41 -2.82 18.96
N ARG A 152 -4.74 -2.01 17.94
CA ARG A 152 -5.29 -2.48 16.66
C ARG A 152 -4.21 -2.90 15.66
N VAL A 153 -2.93 -2.57 15.92
CA VAL A 153 -1.84 -2.91 15.01
C VAL A 153 -0.82 -3.77 15.74
N ALA A 154 -0.57 -4.97 15.22
CA ALA A 154 0.56 -5.78 15.64
C ALA A 154 1.84 -5.23 15.03
N VAL A 155 2.73 -4.72 15.89
CA VAL A 155 4.05 -4.24 15.49
C VAL A 155 5.03 -5.40 15.54
N PRO A 156 5.73 -5.72 14.43
CA PRO A 156 6.59 -6.88 14.39
C PRO A 156 7.78 -6.73 15.35
N PRO A 157 8.11 -7.75 16.16
CA PRO A 157 9.26 -7.72 17.05
C PRO A 157 10.60 -7.75 16.28
N LYS A 158 10.60 -8.30 15.05
CA LYS A 158 11.76 -8.31 14.15
C LYS A 158 11.50 -7.52 12.88
N LYS A 159 12.54 -6.88 12.35
CA LYS A 159 12.44 -6.01 11.16
C LYS A 159 12.00 -6.73 9.87
N ASN A 160 12.11 -8.05 9.82
CA ASN A 160 11.74 -8.87 8.67
C ASN A 160 10.32 -9.47 8.77
N GLU A 161 9.62 -9.22 9.87
CA GLU A 161 8.22 -9.63 10.08
C GLU A 161 7.28 -8.45 9.72
N PRO A 162 6.03 -8.73 9.29
CA PRO A 162 5.11 -7.70 8.82
C PRO A 162 4.39 -6.99 9.98
N TYR A 163 3.93 -5.76 9.71
CA TYR A 163 2.86 -5.15 10.50
C TYR A 163 1.55 -5.82 10.11
N VAL A 164 0.67 -6.05 11.08
CA VAL A 164 -0.61 -6.73 10.87
C VAL A 164 -1.72 -5.91 11.51
N LEU A 165 -2.81 -5.68 10.77
CA LEU A 165 -4.04 -5.14 11.33
C LEU A 165 -4.76 -6.25 12.12
N ARG A 166 -5.15 -5.96 13.36
CA ARG A 166 -5.85 -6.93 14.22
C ARG A 166 -7.36 -6.79 14.09
N ASP A 167 -8.06 -7.92 13.96
CA ASP A 167 -9.52 -8.00 14.02
C ASP A 167 -10.05 -7.54 15.39
N GLU A 168 -9.40 -7.98 16.47
CA GLU A 168 -9.71 -7.61 17.84
C GLU A 168 -8.56 -6.80 18.46
N PRO A 169 -8.82 -5.61 19.02
CA PRO A 169 -7.79 -4.82 19.69
C PRO A 169 -7.22 -5.58 20.90
N VAL A 170 -5.91 -5.84 20.90
CA VAL A 170 -5.20 -6.46 22.03
C VAL A 170 -4.37 -5.39 22.73
N ASN A 171 -4.58 -5.20 24.03
CA ASN A 171 -3.80 -4.21 24.79
C ASN A 171 -2.30 -4.58 24.73
N PRO A 172 -1.39 -3.66 24.37
CA PRO A 172 0.05 -3.90 24.36
C PRO A 172 0.59 -4.54 25.64
N GLU A 173 0.03 -4.20 26.81
CA GLU A 173 0.43 -4.81 28.09
C GLU A 173 0.05 -6.30 28.17
N GLN A 174 -1.11 -6.68 27.64
CA GLN A 174 -1.56 -8.07 27.59
C GLN A 174 -0.69 -8.90 26.64
N GLU A 175 -0.27 -8.32 25.52
CA GLU A 175 0.65 -8.94 24.58
C GLU A 175 2.01 -9.21 25.22
N ILE A 176 2.60 -8.20 25.90
CA ILE A 176 3.88 -8.38 26.61
C ILE A 176 3.76 -9.41 27.73
N LEU A 177 2.62 -9.45 28.45
CA LEU A 177 2.37 -10.48 29.46
C LEU A 177 2.29 -11.87 28.84
N GLN A 178 1.60 -12.03 27.70
CA GLN A 178 1.51 -13.30 27.01
C GLN A 178 2.90 -13.77 26.54
N ASP A 179 3.66 -12.91 25.87
CA ASP A 179 5.05 -13.16 25.46
C ASP A 179 5.91 -13.54 26.67
N PHE A 180 5.74 -12.85 27.80
CA PHE A 180 6.46 -13.14 29.02
C PHE A 180 6.14 -14.55 29.55
N PHE A 181 4.88 -14.98 29.54
CA PHE A 181 4.53 -16.31 30.02
C PHE A 181 4.96 -17.42 29.06
N GLU A 182 4.97 -17.17 27.75
CA GLU A 182 5.37 -18.14 26.73
C GLU A 182 6.90 -18.26 26.59
N GLU A 183 7.66 -17.20 26.89
CA GLU A 183 9.12 -17.18 26.76
C GLU A 183 9.81 -18.07 27.82
N ARG A 184 10.73 -18.91 27.35
CA ARG A 184 11.48 -19.87 28.19
C ARG A 184 12.89 -19.38 28.52
N ARG A 185 13.42 -18.42 27.76
CA ARG A 185 14.77 -17.87 27.92
C ARG A 185 14.76 -16.76 28.96
N SER A 186 15.48 -16.96 30.06
CA SER A 186 15.47 -16.04 31.21
C SER A 186 15.86 -14.60 30.87
N LYS A 187 16.80 -14.40 29.93
CA LYS A 187 17.23 -13.05 29.52
C LYS A 187 16.12 -12.27 28.80
N GLU A 188 15.43 -12.91 27.86
CA GLU A 188 14.31 -12.30 27.13
C GLU A 188 13.11 -12.04 28.05
N LYS A 189 12.88 -12.94 29.02
CA LYS A 189 11.88 -12.73 30.08
C LYS A 189 12.13 -11.46 30.89
N ILE A 190 13.37 -11.18 31.27
CA ILE A 190 13.71 -9.96 32.01
C ILE A 190 13.41 -8.72 31.15
N LEU A 191 13.79 -8.73 29.86
CA LEU A 191 13.51 -7.62 28.93
C LEU A 191 12.00 -7.39 28.72
N LEU A 192 11.20 -8.46 28.69
CA LEU A 192 9.74 -8.36 28.60
C LEU A 192 9.15 -7.80 29.90
N ALA A 193 9.63 -8.22 31.06
CA ALA A 193 9.22 -7.67 32.35
C ALA A 193 9.58 -6.18 32.49
N GLU A 194 10.76 -5.76 32.03
CA GLU A 194 11.18 -4.35 32.00
C GLU A 194 10.28 -3.46 31.12
N LYS A 195 9.58 -4.03 30.13
CA LYS A 195 8.63 -3.28 29.28
C LYS A 195 7.26 -3.08 29.94
N LEU A 196 6.95 -3.80 31.03
CA LEU A 196 5.70 -3.69 31.79
C LEU A 196 5.76 -2.64 32.92
N PHE A 197 6.94 -2.07 33.21
CA PHE A 197 7.19 -1.09 34.28
C PHE A 197 7.79 0.21 33.71
#